data_AF-A0A1G8CI95-F1
#
_entry.id   AF-A0A1G8CI95-F1
#
_cell.length_a   1.000
_cell.length_b   1.000
_cell.length_c   1.000
_cell.angle_alpha   90.00
_cell.angle_beta   90.00
_cell.angle_gamma   90.00
#
_symmetry.space_group_name_H-M   'P 1'
#
loop_
_entity.id
_entity.type
_entity.pdbx_description
1 polymer ?
#
loop_
_entity_poly.entity_id
_entity_poly.type
_entity_poly.pdbx_seq_one_letter_code
_entity_poly.pdbx_strand_id
1 'polypeptide(L)'
;MNRIIELFRLKPDAADPMHVNDGVMAGGRRSSENENPYLSARRTWNDHMREVHASRNMWQMLALLCLLIALAGVGGVIAIGSQSKFIPYVVQVNQLGEAIAVSRADIAAVADQRVVYASVAAFINDLRMVTPDIALQRRAIFRAYAMLSNNDPATAKANE
;
A
#
# COMPACT_ATOMS: atom_id res chain seq x y z
N MET A 1 -20.61 -11.07 -20.12
CA MET A 1 -20.68 -12.04 -19.02
C MET A 1 -20.65 -13.51 -19.48
N ASN A 2 -20.14 -13.83 -20.69
CA ASN A 2 -20.17 -15.20 -21.24
C ASN A 2 -18.78 -15.84 -21.43
N ARG A 3 -17.67 -15.14 -21.17
CA ARG A 3 -16.31 -15.65 -21.41
C ARG A 3 -15.70 -16.47 -20.26
N ILE A 4 -16.25 -16.37 -19.05
CA ILE A 4 -15.73 -17.12 -17.88
C ILE A 4 -16.25 -18.57 -17.89
N ILE A 5 -17.45 -18.82 -18.45
CA ILE A 5 -18.04 -20.16 -18.55
C ILE A 5 -17.32 -21.03 -19.59
N GLU A 6 -16.75 -20.44 -20.65
CA GLU A 6 -16.00 -21.21 -21.67
C GLU A 6 -14.63 -21.69 -21.18
N LEU A 7 -14.03 -21.03 -20.18
CA LEU A 7 -12.72 -21.41 -19.66
C LEU A 7 -12.77 -22.72 -18.83
N PHE A 8 -13.95 -23.12 -18.35
CA PHE A 8 -14.19 -24.36 -17.59
C PHE A 8 -14.85 -25.48 -18.42
N ARG A 9 -15.12 -25.26 -19.72
CA ARG A 9 -15.51 -26.36 -20.61
C ARG A 9 -14.27 -27.17 -20.94
N LEU A 10 -14.04 -28.23 -20.16
CA LEU A 10 -13.25 -29.37 -20.62
C LEU A 10 -13.76 -29.77 -22.00
N LYS A 11 -12.90 -29.62 -23.01
CA LYS A 11 -13.07 -30.25 -24.31
C LYS A 11 -13.31 -31.74 -24.01
N PRO A 12 -14.46 -32.34 -24.37
CA PRO A 12 -14.59 -33.77 -24.30
C PRO A 12 -13.66 -34.30 -25.38
N ASP A 13 -12.48 -34.71 -24.96
CA ASP A 13 -11.49 -35.30 -25.84
C ASP A 13 -12.16 -36.51 -26.52
N ALA A 14 -12.08 -36.52 -27.85
CA ALA A 14 -12.61 -37.59 -28.66
C ALA A 14 -11.96 -38.90 -28.18
N ALA A 15 -12.78 -39.77 -27.60
CA ALA A 15 -12.45 -41.14 -27.21
C ALA A 15 -11.23 -41.27 -26.27
N ASP A 16 -11.38 -40.86 -25.01
CA ASP A 16 -10.67 -41.56 -23.94
C ASP A 16 -11.58 -42.69 -23.44
N PRO A 17 -11.40 -43.94 -23.88
CA PRO A 17 -12.10 -45.05 -23.25
C PRO A 17 -11.61 -45.09 -21.81
N MET A 18 -12.48 -44.68 -20.89
CA MET A 18 -12.33 -44.98 -19.48
C MET A 18 -12.22 -46.51 -19.40
N HIS A 19 -11.00 -47.03 -19.38
CA HIS A 19 -10.74 -48.46 -19.36
C HIS A 19 -11.04 -48.98 -17.96
N VAL A 20 -12.33 -49.11 -17.66
CA VAL A 20 -12.80 -49.87 -16.52
C VAL A 20 -12.36 -51.32 -16.77
N ASN A 21 -11.45 -51.78 -15.93
CA ASN A 21 -10.75 -53.04 -16.11
C ASN A 21 -11.59 -54.15 -15.45
N ASP A 22 -12.63 -54.57 -16.17
CA ASP A 22 -13.65 -55.48 -15.64
C ASP A 22 -13.34 -56.96 -15.95
N GLY A 23 -12.22 -57.22 -16.62
CA GLY A 23 -11.80 -58.55 -17.05
C GLY A 23 -10.72 -59.14 -16.15
N VAL A 24 -10.85 -60.43 -15.82
CA VAL A 24 -9.84 -61.22 -15.11
C VAL A 24 -8.49 -61.12 -15.86
N MET A 25 -7.47 -60.63 -15.16
CA MET A 25 -6.11 -60.44 -15.68
C MET A 25 -5.42 -61.81 -15.87
N ALA A 26 -5.62 -62.47 -17.01
CA ALA A 26 -4.92 -63.70 -17.32
C ALA A 26 -3.41 -63.43 -17.46
N GLY A 27 -2.60 -63.92 -16.51
CA GLY A 27 -1.15 -63.70 -16.47
C GLY A 27 -0.70 -62.35 -15.91
N GLY A 28 -1.59 -61.62 -15.21
CA GLY A 28 -1.24 -60.41 -14.44
C GLY A 28 -0.91 -59.16 -15.28
N ARG A 29 -1.22 -59.16 -16.58
CA ARG A 29 -0.88 -58.08 -17.53
C ARG A 29 -2.13 -57.36 -18.03
N ARG A 30 -2.04 -56.06 -18.28
CA ARG A 30 -3.15 -55.27 -18.87
C ARG A 30 -3.25 -55.52 -20.38
N SER A 31 -4.46 -55.46 -20.95
CA SER A 31 -4.75 -55.74 -22.37
C SER A 31 -4.00 -54.87 -23.40
N SER A 32 -3.34 -53.79 -22.99
CA SER A 32 -2.56 -52.87 -23.86
C SER A 32 -1.07 -52.83 -23.51
N GLU A 33 -0.60 -53.76 -22.69
CA GLU A 33 0.80 -53.83 -22.27
C GLU A 33 1.66 -54.49 -23.35
N ASN A 34 2.81 -53.88 -23.69
CA ASN A 34 3.73 -54.42 -24.70
C ASN A 34 4.16 -55.84 -24.32
N GLU A 35 4.19 -56.75 -25.31
CA GLU A 35 4.54 -58.16 -25.10
C GLU A 35 6.01 -58.36 -24.65
N ASN A 36 6.87 -57.38 -24.91
CA ASN A 36 8.29 -57.43 -24.52
C ASN A 36 8.48 -57.09 -23.01
N PRO A 37 8.98 -58.03 -22.19
CA PRO A 37 9.15 -57.86 -20.75
C PRO A 37 10.17 -56.77 -20.36
N TYR A 38 11.12 -56.44 -21.24
CA TYR A 38 12.09 -55.38 -20.96
C TYR A 38 11.48 -53.99 -21.10
N LEU A 39 10.50 -53.82 -22.00
CA LEU A 39 9.81 -52.55 -22.19
C LEU A 39 8.79 -52.28 -21.08
N SER A 40 8.12 -53.32 -20.57
CA SER A 40 7.22 -53.19 -19.42
C SER A 40 8.00 -52.81 -18.15
N ALA A 41 9.14 -53.45 -17.88
CA ALA A 41 10.00 -53.12 -16.74
C ALA A 41 10.51 -51.66 -16.76
N ARG A 42 10.85 -51.13 -17.94
CA ARG A 42 11.26 -49.72 -18.08
C ARG A 42 10.10 -48.74 -17.84
N ARG A 43 8.87 -49.10 -18.24
CA ARG A 43 7.68 -48.28 -18.01
C ARG A 43 7.32 -48.20 -16.54
N THR A 44 7.29 -49.33 -15.84
CA THR A 44 6.99 -49.36 -14.39
C THR A 44 8.00 -48.55 -13.58
N TRP A 45 9.29 -48.64 -13.92
CA TRP A 45 10.33 -47.79 -13.33
C TRP A 45 10.08 -46.29 -13.60
N ASN A 46 9.80 -45.93 -14.85
CA ASN A 46 9.52 -44.54 -15.21
C ASN A 46 8.27 -44.01 -14.50
N ASP A 47 7.19 -44.79 -14.41
CA ASP A 47 5.97 -44.38 -13.73
C ASP A 47 6.20 -44.20 -12.23
N HIS A 48 6.97 -45.09 -11.60
CA HIS A 48 7.36 -44.91 -10.20
C HIS A 48 8.21 -43.65 -9.98
N MET A 49 9.22 -43.40 -10.83
CA MET A 49 10.02 -42.18 -10.72
C MET A 49 9.22 -40.90 -10.99
N ARG A 50 8.25 -40.97 -11.91
CA ARG A 50 7.34 -39.85 -12.19
C ARG A 50 6.47 -39.54 -10.98
N GLU A 51 5.97 -40.54 -10.27
CA GLU A 51 5.20 -40.36 -9.03
C GLU A 51 6.05 -39.72 -7.91
N VAL A 52 7.29 -40.19 -7.73
CA VAL A 52 8.23 -39.62 -6.75
C VAL A 52 8.60 -38.17 -7.10
N HIS A 53 8.80 -37.84 -8.37
CA HIS A 53 9.07 -36.46 -8.79
C HIS A 53 7.83 -35.56 -8.68
N ALA A 54 6.65 -36.05 -9.06
CA ALA A 54 5.41 -35.29 -9.00
C ALA A 54 5.05 -34.91 -7.55
N SER A 55 5.20 -35.85 -6.60
CA SER A 55 4.97 -35.57 -5.18
C SER A 55 5.92 -34.49 -4.65
N ARG A 56 7.23 -34.59 -4.95
CA ARG A 56 8.22 -33.57 -4.55
C ARG A 56 7.89 -32.18 -5.13
N ASN A 57 7.58 -32.11 -6.41
CA ASN A 57 7.22 -30.85 -7.06
C ASN A 57 5.95 -30.24 -6.45
N MET A 58 4.96 -31.06 -6.12
CA MET A 58 3.73 -30.60 -5.45
C MET A 58 4.02 -30.00 -4.07
N TRP A 59 4.89 -30.65 -3.28
CA TRP A 59 5.32 -30.12 -1.98
C TRP A 59 6.09 -28.81 -2.10
N GLN A 60 6.97 -28.68 -3.11
CA GLN A 60 7.69 -27.44 -3.37
C GLN A 60 6.74 -26.29 -3.77
N MET A 61 5.75 -26.58 -4.62
CA MET A 61 4.71 -25.60 -5.00
C MET A 61 3.88 -25.16 -3.79
N LEU A 62 3.47 -26.10 -2.93
CA LEU A 62 2.74 -25.79 -1.71
C LEU A 62 3.58 -24.93 -0.74
N ALA A 63 4.85 -25.29 -0.54
CA ALA A 63 5.77 -24.54 0.31
C ALA A 63 5.97 -23.11 -0.21
N LEU A 64 6.13 -22.94 -1.53
CA LEU A 64 6.29 -21.63 -2.16
C LEU A 64 5.02 -20.78 -2.03
N LEU A 65 3.83 -21.37 -2.22
CA LEU A 65 2.57 -20.66 -2.00
C LEU A 65 2.41 -20.22 -0.54
N CYS A 66 2.72 -21.10 0.42
CA CYS A 66 2.70 -20.77 1.84
C CYS A 66 3.67 -19.63 2.17
N LEU A 67 4.89 -19.67 1.63
CA LEU A 67 5.89 -18.61 1.78
C LEU A 67 5.39 -17.27 1.23
N LEU A 68 4.76 -17.25 0.04
CA LEU A 68 4.20 -16.03 -0.55
C LEU A 68 3.09 -15.44 0.32
N ILE A 69 2.20 -16.28 0.87
CA ILE A 69 1.14 -15.83 1.78
C ILE A 69 1.75 -15.25 3.06
N ALA A 70 2.77 -15.89 3.62
CA ALA A 70 3.47 -15.39 4.81
C ALA A 70 4.14 -14.03 4.54
N LEU A 71 4.84 -13.89 3.41
CA LEU A 71 5.46 -12.61 3.02
C LEU A 71 4.42 -11.51 2.78
N ALA A 72 3.29 -11.84 2.14
CA ALA A 72 2.20 -10.88 1.96
C ALA A 72 1.60 -10.44 3.30
N GLY A 73 1.42 -11.37 4.24
CA GLY A 73 0.92 -11.08 5.59
C GLY A 73 1.88 -10.16 6.38
N VAL A 74 3.16 -10.52 6.44
CA VAL A 74 4.18 -9.70 7.12
C VAL A 74 4.32 -8.33 6.44
N GLY A 75 4.35 -8.29 5.11
CA GLY A 75 4.39 -7.04 4.34
C GLY A 75 3.20 -6.13 4.62
N GLY A 76 1.98 -6.70 4.72
CA GLY A 76 0.78 -5.98 5.09
C GLY A 76 0.85 -5.38 6.49
N VAL A 77 1.33 -6.14 7.48
CA VAL A 77 1.50 -5.65 8.86
C VAL A 77 2.51 -4.51 8.94
N ILE A 78 3.64 -4.62 8.22
CA ILE A 78 4.65 -3.56 8.16
C ILE A 78 4.06 -2.29 7.53
N ALA A 79 3.28 -2.43 6.45
CA ALA A 79 2.66 -1.30 5.78
C ALA A 79 1.59 -0.58 6.63
N ILE A 80 0.88 -1.32 7.48
CA ILE A 80 -0.05 -0.74 8.45
C ILE A 80 0.73 -0.08 9.59
N GLY A 81 1.76 -0.75 10.12
CA GLY A 81 2.56 -0.26 11.23
C GLY A 81 3.44 0.95 10.89
N SER A 82 3.80 1.15 9.62
CA SER A 82 4.56 2.32 9.17
C SER A 82 3.72 3.60 9.10
N GLN A 83 2.40 3.51 9.22
CA GLN A 83 1.53 4.69 9.27
C GLN A 83 1.58 5.30 10.68
N SER A 84 2.36 6.37 10.84
CA SER A 84 2.43 7.12 12.10
C SER A 84 1.12 7.86 12.36
N LYS A 85 0.47 7.57 13.49
CA LYS A 85 -0.70 8.32 13.98
C LYS A 85 -0.26 9.24 15.11
N PHE A 86 0.15 10.45 14.75
CA PHE A 86 0.50 11.50 15.72
C PHE A 86 -0.73 12.37 16.00
N ILE A 87 -1.14 12.47 17.27
CA ILE A 87 -2.21 13.36 17.73
C ILE A 87 -1.54 14.46 18.57
N PRO A 88 -1.30 15.66 18.03
CA PRO A 88 -0.71 16.75 18.79
C PRO A 88 -1.72 17.33 19.79
N TYR A 89 -1.27 17.61 21.01
CA TYR A 89 -2.04 18.31 22.03
C TYR A 89 -1.43 19.68 22.31
N VAL A 90 -2.25 20.73 22.31
CA VAL A 90 -1.84 22.07 22.71
C VAL A 90 -2.42 22.34 24.10
N VAL A 91 -1.56 22.76 25.02
CA VAL A 91 -1.92 23.15 26.38
C VAL A 91 -1.66 24.64 26.57
N GLN A 92 -2.69 25.39 26.95
CA GLN A 92 -2.53 26.79 27.35
C GLN A 92 -2.22 26.85 28.86
N VAL A 93 -1.06 27.41 29.20
CA VAL A 93 -0.65 27.67 30.59
C VAL A 93 -0.93 29.12 30.96
N ASN A 94 -1.48 29.35 32.15
CA ASN A 94 -1.59 30.69 32.72
C ASN A 94 -0.24 31.16 33.29
N GLN A 95 -0.14 32.43 33.68
CA GLN A 95 1.10 32.99 34.26
C GLN A 95 1.52 32.34 35.59
N LEU A 96 0.63 31.57 36.22
CA LEU A 96 0.87 30.83 37.46
C LEU A 96 1.26 29.36 37.19
N GLY A 97 1.33 28.93 35.93
CA GLY A 97 1.71 27.58 35.52
C GLY A 97 0.58 26.54 35.52
N GLU A 98 -0.67 26.94 35.77
CA GLU A 98 -1.83 26.04 35.70
C GLU A 98 -2.28 25.85 34.25
N ALA A 99 -2.53 24.60 33.86
CA ALA A 99 -3.03 24.22 32.54
C ALA A 99 -4.55 24.41 32.48
N ILE A 100 -5.04 25.35 31.67
CA ILE A 100 -6.46 25.74 31.63
C ILE A 100 -7.22 25.07 30.47
N ALA A 101 -6.54 24.68 29.39
CA ALA A 101 -7.21 24.08 28.23
C ALA A 101 -6.31 23.06 27.52
N VAL A 102 -6.83 21.83 27.36
CA VAL A 102 -6.25 20.78 26.51
C VAL A 102 -7.13 20.66 25.28
N SER A 103 -6.64 21.07 24.11
CA SER A 103 -7.36 20.86 22.85
C SER A 103 -6.55 19.98 21.91
N ARG A 104 -7.25 19.12 21.17
CA ARG A 104 -6.67 18.26 20.14
C ARG A 104 -6.35 19.12 18.92
N ALA A 105 -5.09 19.19 18.53
CA ALA A 105 -4.65 20.09 17.45
C ALA A 105 -4.92 19.56 16.03
N ASP A 106 -5.72 18.49 15.88
CA ASP A 106 -6.12 17.91 14.59
C ASP A 106 -6.99 18.86 13.75
N ILE A 107 -7.64 19.82 14.40
CA ILE A 107 -8.41 20.88 13.73
C ILE A 107 -7.67 22.18 14.02
N ALA A 108 -7.29 22.92 12.97
CA ALA A 108 -6.77 24.26 13.14
C ALA A 108 -7.81 25.07 13.93
N ALA A 109 -7.53 25.28 15.23
CA ALA A 109 -8.38 26.09 16.08
C ALA A 109 -8.51 27.48 15.43
N VAL A 110 -9.71 28.06 15.49
CA VAL A 110 -9.93 29.44 15.05
C VAL A 110 -8.82 30.31 15.67
N ALA A 111 -8.08 31.03 14.83
CA ALA A 111 -6.94 31.82 15.27
C ALA A 111 -7.37 32.71 16.45
N ASP A 112 -6.65 32.62 17.57
CA ASP A 112 -6.93 33.44 18.74
C ASP A 112 -6.90 34.92 18.34
N GLN A 113 -7.92 35.66 18.76
CA GLN A 113 -8.06 37.09 18.50
C GLN A 113 -6.79 37.87 18.87
N ARG A 114 -6.05 37.43 19.89
CA ARG A 114 -4.75 38.01 20.28
C ARG A 114 -3.70 37.89 19.18
N VAL A 115 -3.66 36.74 18.51
CA VAL A 115 -2.73 36.48 17.39
C VAL A 115 -3.10 37.35 16.19
N VAL A 116 -4.39 37.50 15.92
CA VAL A 116 -4.90 38.39 14.86
C VAL A 116 -4.53 39.86 15.15
N TYR A 117 -4.71 40.34 16.38
CA TYR A 117 -4.31 41.70 16.74
C TYR A 117 -2.80 41.90 16.63
N ALA A 118 -2.00 40.93 17.06
CA ALA A 118 -0.55 41.01 16.97
C ALA A 118 -0.06 41.01 15.51
N SER A 119 -0.65 40.17 14.64
CA SER A 119 -0.28 40.11 13.22
C SER A 119 -0.64 41.41 12.49
N VAL A 120 -1.83 41.97 12.75
CA VAL A 120 -2.27 43.25 12.16
C VAL A 120 -1.41 44.42 12.66
N ALA A 121 -1.07 44.44 13.96
CA ALA A 121 -0.19 45.49 14.50
C ALA A 121 1.21 45.44 13.87
N ALA A 122 1.78 44.23 13.72
CA ALA A 122 3.07 44.03 13.06
C ALA A 122 3.03 44.49 11.59
N PHE A 123 1.96 44.12 10.86
CA PHE A 123 1.74 44.54 9.48
C PHE A 123 1.72 46.06 9.31
N ILE A 124 0.93 46.76 10.13
CA ILE A 124 0.83 48.23 10.08
C ILE A 124 2.18 48.87 10.40
N ASN A 125 2.93 48.31 11.35
CA ASN A 125 4.26 48.80 11.69
C ASN A 125 5.23 48.63 10.52
N ASP A 126 5.30 47.45 9.90
CA ASP A 126 6.17 47.19 8.74
C ASP A 126 5.84 48.09 7.54
N LEU A 127 4.56 48.40 7.30
CA LEU A 127 4.14 49.33 6.23
C LEU A 127 4.53 50.78 6.49
N ARG A 128 4.49 51.24 7.75
CA ARG A 128 4.76 52.64 8.12
C ARG A 128 6.21 52.90 8.50
N MET A 129 6.99 51.85 8.69
CA MET A 129 8.37 51.95 9.11
C MET A 129 9.25 52.50 7.97
N VAL A 130 9.96 53.59 8.26
CA VAL A 130 11.01 54.13 7.39
C VAL A 130 12.31 54.13 8.18
N THR A 131 13.32 53.44 7.67
CA THR A 131 14.63 53.29 8.31
C THR A 131 15.74 53.50 7.29
N PRO A 132 16.87 54.13 7.65
CA PRO A 132 18.04 54.26 6.77
C PRO A 132 18.82 52.94 6.60
N ASP A 133 18.58 51.92 7.43
CA ASP A 133 19.19 50.60 7.29
C ASP A 133 18.50 49.78 6.19
N ILE A 134 19.23 49.57 5.09
CA ILE A 134 18.77 48.84 3.90
C ILE A 134 18.35 47.40 4.23
N ALA A 135 19.06 46.72 5.13
CA ALA A 135 18.77 45.32 5.46
C ALA A 135 17.45 45.20 6.23
N LEU A 136 17.22 46.11 7.18
CA LEU A 136 15.99 46.17 7.96
C LEU A 136 14.80 46.61 7.09
N GLN A 137 14.97 47.61 6.24
CA GLN A 137 13.93 48.08 5.33
C GLN A 137 13.49 46.97 4.37
N ARG A 138 14.43 46.22 3.78
CA ARG A 138 14.14 45.10 2.88
C ARG A 138 13.35 43.99 3.59
N ARG A 139 13.68 43.68 4.85
CA ARG A 139 12.97 42.68 5.64
C ARG A 139 11.54 43.12 5.96
N ALA A 140 11.34 44.38 6.33
CA ALA A 140 10.01 44.94 6.57
C ALA A 140 9.13 44.87 5.31
N ILE A 141 9.67 45.25 4.15
CA ILE A 141 8.98 45.14 2.85
C ILE A 141 8.55 43.69 2.60
N PHE A 142 9.46 42.72 2.65
CA PHE A 142 9.09 41.32 2.38
C PHE A 142 8.04 40.78 3.34
N ARG A 143 8.09 41.16 4.61
CA ARG A 143 7.10 40.74 5.60
C ARG A 143 5.73 41.37 5.36
N ALA A 144 5.68 42.65 4.95
CA ALA A 144 4.45 43.30 4.53
C ALA A 144 3.84 42.57 3.32
N TYR A 145 4.58 42.41 2.23
CA TYR A 145 4.07 41.76 1.02
C TYR A 145 3.71 40.27 1.20
N ALA A 146 4.34 39.57 2.15
CA ALA A 146 3.96 38.20 2.48
C ALA A 146 2.53 38.09 3.07
N MET A 147 1.99 39.18 3.62
CA MET A 147 0.63 39.24 4.16
C MET A 147 -0.41 39.69 3.12
N LEU A 148 0.00 40.20 1.96
CA LEU A 148 -0.92 40.58 0.89
C LEU A 148 -1.00 39.50 -0.20
N SER A 149 -2.18 39.38 -0.81
CA SER A 149 -2.39 38.53 -1.98
C SER A 149 -2.14 39.31 -3.27
N ASN A 150 -1.44 38.71 -4.23
CA ASN A 150 -0.96 39.39 -5.45
C ASN A 150 -2.06 40.09 -6.28
N ASN A 151 -3.30 39.60 -6.27
CA ASN A 151 -4.42 40.12 -7.08
C ASN A 151 -5.49 40.87 -6.25
N ASP A 152 -5.18 41.27 -5.03
CA ASP A 152 -6.13 41.95 -4.13
C ASP A 152 -6.07 43.48 -4.32
N PRO A 153 -7.18 44.24 -4.34
CA PRO A 153 -7.15 45.71 -4.27
C PRO A 153 -6.27 46.26 -3.13
N ALA A 154 -6.03 45.50 -2.07
CA ALA A 154 -5.09 45.86 -1.01
C ALA A 154 -3.64 46.06 -1.50
N THR A 155 -3.15 45.27 -2.47
CA THR A 155 -1.78 45.44 -3.00
C THR A 155 -1.65 46.69 -3.84
N ALA A 156 -2.68 47.03 -4.61
CA ALA A 156 -2.72 48.27 -5.36
C ALA A 156 -2.57 49.48 -4.42
N LYS A 157 -3.27 49.47 -3.28
CA LYS A 157 -3.17 50.54 -2.26
C LYS A 157 -1.85 50.58 -1.50
N ALA A 158 -1.14 49.47 -1.37
CA ALA A 158 0.18 49.45 -0.75
C ALA A 158 1.28 50.01 -1.67
N ASN A 159 1.03 50.07 -2.99
CA ASN A 159 1.97 50.55 -4.00
C ASN A 159 1.77 52.04 -4.36
N GLU A 160 0.62 52.62 -4.00
CA GLU A 160 0.32 54.05 -4.14
C GLU A 160 1.10 54.87 -3.11
#